data_AF-A0A5J5DYV6-F1
#
_entry.id   AF-A0A5J5DYV6-F1
#
_cell.length_a   1.000
_cell.length_b   1.000
_cell.length_c   1.000
_cell.angle_alpha   90.00
_cell.angle_beta   90.00
_cell.angle_gamma   90.00
#
_symmetry.space_group_name_H-M   'P 1'
#
loop_
_entity.id
_entity.type
_entity.pdbx_description
1 polymer ?
#
loop_
_entity_poly.entity_id
_entity_poly.type
_entity_poly.pdbx_seq_one_letter_code
_entity_poly.pdbx_strand_id
1 'polypeptide(L)'
;MRLLEYSDSIWLTEHKRGESMGLKQLRQRAGLTQVKLAKLTGIAQTTLSGYETGRYDVHSMTLDNALRLSRALECRPDELTDGYPE
;
A
#
# COMPACT_ATOMS: atom_id res chain seq x y z
N MET A 1 -21.24 -36.82 9.56
CA MET A 1 -21.01 -35.73 10.52
C MET A 1 -20.04 -34.76 9.88
N ARG A 2 -20.57 -33.68 9.29
CA ARG A 2 -19.92 -32.71 8.39
C ARG A 2 -19.46 -31.51 9.24
N LEU A 3 -18.20 -31.54 9.72
CA LEU A 3 -17.62 -30.44 10.52
C LEU A 3 -16.23 -30.00 10.03
N LEU A 4 -15.62 -30.69 9.06
CA LEU A 4 -14.29 -30.35 8.54
C LEU A 4 -14.32 -29.46 7.28
N GLU A 5 -15.46 -29.36 6.58
CA GLU A 5 -15.61 -28.47 5.41
C GLU A 5 -15.87 -27.01 5.80
N TYR A 6 -16.30 -26.76 7.05
CA TYR A 6 -16.68 -25.42 7.53
C TYR A 6 -15.47 -24.59 8.00
N SER A 7 -14.42 -25.23 8.52
CA SER A 7 -13.19 -24.50 8.90
C SER A 7 -12.46 -23.98 7.66
N ASP A 8 -12.31 -24.82 6.64
CA ASP A 8 -11.54 -24.48 5.44
C ASP A 8 -12.24 -23.40 4.61
N SER A 9 -13.58 -23.38 4.62
CA SER A 9 -14.38 -22.33 4.00
C SER A 9 -14.35 -20.99 4.75
N ILE A 10 -14.22 -20.99 6.09
CA ILE A 10 -14.01 -19.76 6.86
C ILE A 10 -12.62 -19.17 6.56
N TRP A 11 -11.56 -19.99 6.50
CA TRP A 11 -10.21 -19.52 6.17
C TRP A 11 -10.08 -18.96 4.74
N LEU A 12 -10.77 -19.54 3.76
CA LEU A 12 -10.79 -19.04 2.38
C LEU A 12 -11.56 -17.71 2.21
N THR A 13 -12.48 -17.41 3.12
CA THR A 13 -13.27 -16.17 3.10
C THR A 13 -12.52 -15.02 3.79
N GLU A 14 -11.77 -15.32 4.86
CA GLU A 14 -10.99 -14.35 5.64
C GLU A 14 -9.64 -13.97 4.98
N HIS A 15 -9.04 -14.86 4.17
CA HIS A 15 -7.74 -14.64 3.51
C HIS A 15 -7.80 -13.98 2.13
N LYS A 16 -8.95 -13.45 1.72
CA LYS A 16 -9.07 -12.50 0.60
C LYS A 16 -9.01 -11.04 1.06
N ARG A 17 -8.27 -10.74 2.13
CA ARG A 17 -7.83 -9.37 2.40
C ARG A 17 -6.78 -9.07 1.34
N GLY A 18 -7.13 -8.20 0.40
CA GLY A 18 -6.53 -8.07 -0.92
C GLY A 18 -5.00 -8.12 -0.92
N GLU A 19 -4.45 -8.71 -1.98
CA GLU A 19 -3.04 -8.66 -2.33
C GLU A 19 -2.45 -7.31 -1.92
N SER A 20 -1.44 -7.33 -1.04
CA SER A 20 -0.78 -6.13 -0.53
C SER A 20 -0.23 -5.34 -1.72
N MET A 21 -0.91 -4.24 -2.07
CA MET A 21 -0.51 -3.41 -3.20
C MET A 21 0.58 -2.46 -2.75
N GLY A 22 1.73 -2.55 -3.40
CA GLY A 22 2.81 -1.60 -3.17
C GLY A 22 2.41 -0.15 -3.48
N LEU A 23 3.17 0.80 -2.94
CA LEU A 23 2.96 2.24 -3.13
C LEU A 23 2.77 2.64 -4.60
N LYS A 24 3.51 2.01 -5.51
CA LYS A 24 3.42 2.27 -6.96
C LYS A 24 2.05 1.88 -7.51
N GLN A 25 1.54 0.72 -7.13
CA GLN A 25 0.24 0.19 -7.54
C GLN A 25 -0.88 1.07 -6.98
N LEU A 26 -0.80 1.47 -5.70
CA LEU A 26 -1.73 2.42 -5.09
C LEU A 26 -1.79 3.74 -5.86
N ARG A 27 -0.62 4.31 -6.20
CA ARG A 27 -0.53 5.54 -7.01
C ARG A 27 -1.16 5.36 -8.39
N GLN A 28 -0.88 4.24 -9.06
CA GLN A 28 -1.42 3.96 -10.40
C GLN A 28 -2.94 3.78 -10.37
N ARG A 29 -3.47 3.10 -9.35
CA ARG A 29 -4.92 2.96 -9.12
C ARG A 29 -5.61 4.30 -8.91
N ALA A 30 -4.95 5.24 -8.25
CA ALA A 30 -5.42 6.62 -8.10
C ALA A 30 -5.27 7.48 -9.37
N GLY A 31 -4.73 6.93 -10.48
CA GLY A 31 -4.53 7.67 -11.73
C GLY A 31 -3.50 8.81 -11.63
N LEU A 32 -2.56 8.72 -10.69
CA LEU A 32 -1.59 9.78 -10.42
C LEU A 32 -0.24 9.46 -11.04
N THR A 33 0.44 10.47 -11.61
CA THR A 33 1.88 10.40 -11.89
C THR A 33 2.67 10.65 -10.60
N GLN A 34 3.94 10.25 -10.54
CA GLN A 34 4.78 10.56 -9.38
C GLN A 34 4.90 12.07 -9.14
N VAL A 35 4.94 12.89 -10.21
CA VAL A 35 4.94 14.36 -10.12
C VAL A 35 3.62 14.89 -9.55
N LYS A 36 2.48 14.31 -9.93
CA LYS A 36 1.18 14.73 -9.39
C LYS A 36 1.05 14.36 -7.91
N LEU A 37 1.48 13.16 -7.53
CA LEU A 37 1.50 12.72 -6.13
C LEU A 37 2.45 13.59 -5.28
N ALA A 38 3.62 13.94 -5.81
CA ALA A 38 4.55 14.86 -5.16
C ALA A 38 3.91 16.22 -4.88
N LYS A 39 3.19 16.79 -5.86
CA LYS A 39 2.47 18.06 -5.69
C LYS A 39 1.37 17.96 -4.62
N LEU A 40 0.65 16.85 -4.55
CA LEU A 40 -0.44 16.64 -3.58
C LEU A 40 0.08 16.45 -2.15
N THR A 41 1.20 15.75 -1.99
CA THR A 41 1.74 15.38 -0.66
C THR A 41 2.79 16.36 -0.14
N GLY A 42 3.38 17.16 -1.02
CA GLY A 42 4.58 17.94 -0.71
C GLY A 42 5.86 17.10 -0.56
N ILE A 43 5.80 15.79 -0.86
CA ILE A 43 6.97 14.90 -0.83
C ILE A 43 7.69 15.03 -2.16
N ALA A 44 9.03 15.10 -2.14
CA ALA A 44 9.81 15.18 -3.36
C ALA A 44 9.56 13.96 -4.27
N GLN A 45 9.42 14.19 -5.58
CA GLN A 45 9.19 13.11 -6.55
C GLN A 45 10.32 12.07 -6.52
N THR A 46 11.56 12.48 -6.25
CA THR A 46 12.71 11.59 -6.08
C THR A 46 12.56 10.68 -4.87
N THR A 47 11.99 11.17 -3.77
CA THR A 47 11.67 10.37 -2.58
C THR A 47 10.58 9.34 -2.90
N LEU A 48 9.51 9.74 -3.59
CA LEU A 48 8.47 8.81 -4.04
C LEU A 48 9.03 7.72 -4.96
N SER A 49 9.88 8.12 -5.92
CA SER A 49 10.56 7.15 -6.79
C SER A 49 11.43 6.20 -5.98
N GLY A 50 12.12 6.68 -4.95
CA GLY A 50 12.96 5.83 -4.11
C GLY A 50 12.16 4.77 -3.35
N TYR A 51 10.97 5.12 -2.83
CA TYR A 51 10.05 4.15 -2.26
C TYR A 51 9.53 3.15 -3.31
N GLU A 52 9.08 3.64 -4.47
CA GLU A 52 8.49 2.78 -5.52
C GLU A 52 9.49 1.82 -6.19
N THR A 53 10.79 2.06 -6.06
CA THR A 53 11.86 1.20 -6.59
C THR A 53 12.60 0.42 -5.50
N GLY A 54 12.18 0.50 -4.23
CA GLY A 54 12.84 -0.17 -3.10
C GLY A 54 14.20 0.43 -2.71
N ARG A 55 14.57 1.62 -3.21
CA ARG A 55 15.76 2.34 -2.74
C ARG A 55 15.57 2.85 -1.31
N TYR A 56 14.33 3.17 -0.96
CA TYR A 56 13.91 3.48 0.40
C TYR A 56 12.87 2.47 0.82
N ASP A 57 13.03 1.95 2.03
CA ASP A 57 12.05 1.06 2.65
C ASP A 57 10.80 1.89 3.01
N VAL A 58 9.64 1.45 2.54
CA VAL A 58 8.32 2.05 2.81
C VAL A 58 8.02 2.01 4.32
N HIS A 59 8.45 0.96 5.02
CA HIS A 59 8.27 0.82 6.47
C HIS A 59 9.16 1.76 7.30
N SER A 60 10.20 2.32 6.67
CA SER A 60 11.09 3.30 7.31
C SER A 60 10.64 4.76 7.15
N MET A 61 9.49 5.01 6.50
CA MET A 61 9.01 6.37 6.29
C MET A 61 8.57 7.05 7.60
N THR A 62 8.65 8.38 7.64
CA THR A 62 8.12 9.13 8.77
C THR A 62 6.60 9.02 8.84
N LEU A 63 6.03 9.10 10.04
CA LEU A 63 4.58 9.12 10.24
C LEU A 63 3.89 10.25 9.45
N ASP A 64 4.53 11.42 9.36
CA ASP A 64 4.00 12.55 8.57
C ASP A 64 3.91 12.20 7.07
N ASN A 65 4.94 11.57 6.49
CA ASN A 65 4.90 11.12 5.11
C ASN A 65 3.83 10.05 4.88
N ALA A 66 3.70 9.09 5.81
CA ALA A 66 2.68 8.05 5.75
C ALA A 66 1.27 8.65 5.74
N LEU A 67 0.99 9.60 6.63
CA LEU A 67 -0.31 10.27 6.70
C LEU A 67 -0.61 11.14 5.46
N ARG A 68 0.40 11.79 4.89
CA ARG A 68 0.24 12.57 3.65
C ARG A 68 -0.08 11.67 2.47
N LEU A 69 0.65 10.57 2.33
CA LEU A 69 0.43 9.58 1.27
C LEU A 69 -0.92 8.90 1.41
N SER A 70 -1.29 8.48 2.62
CA SER A 70 -2.56 7.80 2.88
C SER A 70 -3.75 8.68 2.53
N ARG A 71 -3.70 9.97 2.86
CA ARG A 71 -4.73 10.95 2.48
C ARG A 71 -4.79 11.19 0.97
N ALA A 72 -3.64 11.29 0.30
CA ALA A 72 -3.59 11.54 -1.14
C ALA A 72 -3.98 10.32 -1.99
N LEU A 73 -3.81 9.11 -1.44
CA LEU A 73 -4.09 7.84 -2.11
C LEU A 73 -5.41 7.19 -1.65
N GLU A 74 -6.14 7.84 -0.75
CA GLU A 74 -7.40 7.37 -0.18
C GLU A 74 -7.27 5.93 0.39
N CYS A 75 -6.20 5.70 1.14
CA CYS A 75 -5.91 4.43 1.81
C CYS A 75 -5.59 4.66 3.29
N ARG A 76 -5.56 3.58 4.06
CA ARG A 76 -5.08 3.58 5.44
C ARG A 76 -3.53 3.56 5.45
N PRO A 77 -2.88 4.16 6.46
CA PRO A 77 -1.42 4.14 6.54
C PRO A 77 -0.81 2.73 6.59
N ASP A 78 -1.50 1.76 7.20
CA ASP A 78 -1.08 0.35 7.26
C ASP A 78 -1.24 -0.41 5.94
N GLU A 79 -1.86 0.20 4.92
CA GLU A 79 -1.91 -0.34 3.56
C GLU A 79 -0.71 0.12 2.70
N LEU A 80 0.15 1.01 3.20
CA LEU A 80 1.35 1.45 2.49
C LEU A 80 2.46 0.41 2.62
N THR A 81 2.65 -0.38 1.57
CA THR A 81 3.70 -1.42 1.51
C THR A 81 4.58 -1.27 0.27
N ASP A 82 5.62 -2.09 0.15
CA ASP A 82 6.44 -2.20 -1.06
C ASP A 82 5.88 -3.21 -2.09
N GLY A 83 4.81 -3.94 -1.74
CA GLY A 83 4.16 -4.92 -2.58
C GLY A 83 4.76 -6.34 -2.55
N TYR A 84 5.69 -6.61 -1.63
CA TYR A 84 6.12 -7.98 -1.32
C TYR A 84 5.25 -8.58 -0.19
N PRO A 85 4.92 -9.88 -0.25
CA PRO A 85 4.31 -10.56 0.89
C PRO A 85 5.31 -10.59 2.05
N GLU A 86 4.84 -10.20 3.24
CA GLU A 86 5.57 -10.41 4.52
C GLU A 86 5.78 -11.91 4.81
#